data_AF-A0A8J6TVD5-F1
#
_entry.id   AF-A0A8J6TVD5-F1
#
_cell.length_a   1.000
_cell.length_b   1.000
_cell.length_c   1.000
_cell.angle_alpha   90.00
_cell.angle_beta   90.00
_cell.angle_gamma   90.00
#
_symmetry.space_group_name_H-M   'P 1'
#
loop_
_entity.id
_entity.type
_entity.pdbx_description
1 polymer ?
#
loop_
_entity_poly.entity_id
_entity_poly.type
_entity_poly.pdbx_seq_one_letter_code
_entity_poly.pdbx_strand_id
1 'polypeptide(L)' 'GTAAGLHLLAWLPPDVDEAWVISAAAERGILVYGLRPHQMRPDGTGALIFGYGSLAEPQIDEGVRALAPLIASARR' A
#
# COMPACT_ATOMS: atom_id res chain seq x y z
N GLY A 1 10.59 -7.66 -19.38
CA GLY A 1 10.00 -8.45 -18.29
C GLY A 1 8.50 -8.42 -18.44
N THR A 2 7.85 -9.57 -18.52
CA THR A 2 6.39 -9.65 -18.40
C THR A 2 6.05 -9.34 -16.97
N ALA A 3 5.64 -8.10 -16.66
CA ALA A 3 5.04 -7.78 -15.38
C ALA A 3 3.72 -8.57 -15.29
N ALA A 4 3.81 -9.80 -14.81
CA ALA A 4 2.72 -10.74 -14.67
C ALA A 4 2.45 -10.95 -13.17
N GLY A 5 1.18 -10.97 -12.80
CA GLY A 5 0.75 -11.11 -11.41
C GLY A 5 -0.64 -10.53 -11.18
N LEU A 6 -1.11 -10.62 -9.93
CA LEU A 6 -2.36 -10.01 -9.46
C LEU A 6 -2.11 -8.98 -8.36
N HIS A 7 -0.85 -8.57 -8.17
CA HIS A 7 -0.45 -7.57 -7.19
C HIS A 7 0.80 -6.80 -7.61
N LEU A 8 0.99 -5.61 -7.01
CA LEU A 8 2.22 -4.82 -7.11
C LEU A 8 2.66 -4.32 -5.72
N LEU A 9 3.92 -3.91 -5.62
CA LEU A 9 4.51 -3.32 -4.43
C LEU A 9 4.75 -1.83 -4.65
N ALA A 10 4.45 -1.01 -3.65
CA ALA A 10 4.92 0.37 -3.58
C ALA A 10 5.69 0.61 -2.29
N TRP A 11 6.95 1.02 -2.42
CA TRP A 11 7.80 1.38 -1.29
C TRP A 11 7.27 2.64 -0.61
N LEU A 12 7.21 2.60 0.71
CA LEU A 12 6.88 3.77 1.51
C LEU A 12 8.12 4.66 1.67
N PRO A 13 7.92 5.98 1.78
CA PRO A 13 8.96 6.87 2.27
C PRO A 13 9.51 6.39 3.62
N PRO A 14 10.79 6.62 3.92
CA PRO A 14 11.43 6.12 5.15
C PRO A 14 10.83 6.71 6.44
N ASP A 15 10.17 7.86 6.35
CA ASP A 15 9.50 8.58 7.43
C ASP A 15 8.03 8.15 7.62
N VAL A 16 7.53 7.18 6.85
CA VAL A 16 6.14 6.73 6.90
C VAL A 16 6.03 5.34 7.54
N ASP A 17 5.24 5.23 8.61
CA ASP A 17 4.98 3.95 9.27
C ASP A 17 3.94 3.13 8.49
N GLU A 18 4.38 1.97 8.00
CA GLU A 18 3.55 0.97 7.30
C GLU A 18 2.28 0.61 8.09
N ALA A 19 2.40 0.36 9.40
CA ALA A 19 1.27 -0.09 10.22
C ALA A 19 0.20 1.00 10.34
N TRP A 20 0.63 2.25 10.49
CA TRP A 20 -0.28 3.40 10.55
C TRP A 20 -1.02 3.60 9.23
N VAL A 21 -0.34 3.47 8.09
CA VAL A 21 -0.98 3.62 6.77
C VAL A 21 -2.04 2.54 6.57
N ILE A 22 -1.75 1.29 6.94
CA ILE A 22 -2.71 0.18 6.83
C ILE A 22 -3.95 0.44 7.70
N SER A 23 -3.77 0.83 8.96
CA SER A 23 -4.91 1.08 9.87
C SER A 23 -5.74 2.28 9.39
N ALA A 24 -5.11 3.39 9.04
CA ALA A 24 -5.80 4.60 8.61
C ALA A 24 -6.47 4.45 7.22
N ALA A 25 -5.93 3.58 6.35
CA ALA A 25 -6.58 3.22 5.09
C ALA A 25 -7.85 2.38 5.34
N ALA A 26 -7.76 1.40 6.25
CA ALA A 26 -8.88 0.54 6.60
C ALA A 26 -10.06 1.32 7.20
N GLU A 27 -9.79 2.33 8.04
CA GLU A 27 -10.81 3.26 8.57
C GLU A 27 -11.58 4.01 7.47
N ARG A 28 -11.00 4.14 6.27
CA ARG A 28 -11.59 4.79 5.09
C ARG A 28 -12.15 3.79 4.08
N GLY A 29 -12.22 2.51 4.43
CA GLY A 29 -12.70 1.44 3.54
C GLY A 29 -11.70 1.01 2.47
N ILE A 30 -10.43 1.38 2.60
CA ILE A 30 -9.36 1.01 1.66
C ILE A 30 -8.53 -0.11 2.27
N LEU A 31 -8.52 -1.28 1.64
CA LEU A 31 -7.72 -2.43 2.07
C LEU A 31 -6.41 -2.50 1.29
N VAL A 32 -5.29 -2.44 2.02
CA VAL A 32 -3.93 -2.68 1.55
C VAL A 32 -3.20 -3.57 2.55
N TYR A 33 -2.19 -4.32 2.11
CA TYR A 33 -1.40 -5.18 2.99
C TYR A 33 0.02 -4.65 3.15
N GLY A 34 0.63 -4.89 4.31
CA GLY A 34 2.03 -4.57 4.56
C GLY A 34 2.99 -5.62 4.03
N LEU A 35 4.20 -5.20 3.65
CA LEU A 35 5.26 -6.13 3.25
C LEU A 35 5.92 -6.80 4.46
N ARG A 36 5.95 -6.16 5.63
CA ARG A 36 6.69 -6.65 6.82
C ARG A 36 6.42 -8.13 7.17
N PRO A 37 5.17 -8.64 7.17
CA PRO A 37 4.91 -10.05 7.50
C PRO A 37 5.52 -11.05 6.49
N HIS A 38 5.90 -10.59 5.31
CA HIS A 38 6.40 -11.40 4.21
C HIS A 38 7.93 -11.32 4.07
N GLN A 39 8.61 -10.52 4.90
CA GLN A 39 10.06 -10.36 4.87
C GLN A 39 10.75 -11.44 5.70
N MET A 40 11.67 -12.20 5.09
CA MET A 40 12.55 -13.13 5.84
C MET A 40 13.57 -12.39 6.72
N ARG A 41 13.99 -11.19 6.29
CA ARG A 41 14.96 -10.35 6.99
C ARG A 41 14.49 -8.89 6.90
N PRO A 42 13.75 -8.39 7.89
CA PRO A 42 13.29 -7.00 7.89
C PRO A 42 14.47 -6.03 7.89
N ASP A 43 14.44 -5.06 6.99
CA ASP A 43 15.46 -4.00 6.84
C ASP A 43 14.98 -2.63 7.31
N GLY A 44 13.74 -2.56 7.81
CA GLY A 44 13.09 -1.31 8.25
C GLY A 44 12.35 -0.57 7.13
N THR A 45 12.52 -0.96 5.86
CA THR A 45 11.83 -0.33 4.74
C THR A 45 10.38 -0.80 4.69
N GLY A 46 9.42 0.13 4.82
CA GLY A 46 8.01 -0.18 4.67
C GLY A 46 7.58 -0.28 3.20
N ALA A 47 6.62 -1.15 2.89
CA ALA A 47 5.99 -1.18 1.58
C ALA A 47 4.55 -1.68 1.66
N LEU A 48 3.73 -1.21 0.72
CA LEU A 48 2.36 -1.67 0.57
C LEU A 48 2.24 -2.64 -0.59
N ILE A 49 1.48 -3.71 -0.38
CA ILE A 49 1.07 -4.68 -1.39
C ILE A 49 -0.34 -4.31 -1.86
N PHE A 50 -0.48 -4.09 -3.16
CA PHE A 50 -1.75 -3.77 -3.83
C PHE A 50 -2.21 -4.95 -4.65
N GLY A 51 -3.25 -5.65 -4.19
CA GLY A 51 -3.94 -6.66 -5.00
C GLY A 51 -4.92 -5.99 -5.97
N TYR A 52 -4.85 -6.35 -7.25
CA TYR A 52 -5.74 -5.80 -8.30
C TYR A 52 -6.51 -6.87 -9.07
N GLY A 53 -6.32 -8.16 -8.76
CA GLY A 53 -6.90 -9.26 -9.53
C GLY A 53 -8.43 -9.33 -9.57
N SER A 54 -9.13 -8.61 -8.68
CA SER A 54 -10.59 -8.58 -8.59
C SER A 54 -11.18 -7.17 -8.72
N LEU A 55 -10.37 -6.17 -9.08
CA LEU A 55 -10.79 -4.76 -9.14
C LEU A 55 -10.99 -4.32 -10.59
N ALA A 56 -12.05 -3.55 -10.84
CA ALA A 56 -12.19 -2.80 -12.07
C ALA A 56 -11.29 -1.54 -12.03
N GLU A 57 -10.83 -1.07 -13.20
CA GLU A 57 -9.95 0.11 -13.31
C GLU A 57 -10.47 1.34 -12.55
N PRO A 58 -11.77 1.70 -12.59
CA PRO A 58 -12.27 2.85 -11.83
C PRO A 58 -12.12 2.70 -10.31
N GLN A 59 -12.20 1.47 -9.78
CA GLN A 59 -12.02 1.19 -8.35
C GLN A 59 -10.55 1.34 -7.93
N ILE A 60 -9.62 1.00 -8.84
CA ILE A 60 -8.18 1.24 -8.64
C ILE A 60 -7.92 2.74 -8.57
N ASP A 61 -8.43 3.50 -9.54
CA ASP A 61 -8.27 4.96 -9.59
C ASP A 61 -8.84 5.66 -8.35
N GLU A 62 -10.03 5.24 -7.91
CA GLU A 62 -10.67 5.75 -6.70
C GLU A 62 -9.82 5.46 -5.45
N GLY A 63 -9.39 4.20 -5.29
CA GLY A 63 -8.58 3.77 -4.15
C GLY A 63 -7.24 4.51 -4.09
N VAL A 64 -6.55 4.67 -5.22
CA VAL A 64 -5.28 5.41 -5.30
C VAL A 64 -5.47 6.89 -4.95
N ARG A 65 -6.52 7.53 -5.50
CA ARG A 65 -6.83 8.95 -5.23
C ARG A 65 -7.13 9.20 -3.75
N ALA A 66 -7.78 8.25 -3.08
CA ALA A 66 -8.10 8.35 -1.66
C ALA A 66 -6.90 8.01 -0.74
N LEU A 67 -6.03 7.08 -1.15
CA LEU A 67 -4.86 6.66 -0.38
C LEU A 67 -3.70 7.66 -0.45
N ALA A 68 -3.45 8.28 -1.60
CA ALA A 68 -2.34 9.22 -1.80
C ALA A 68 -2.27 10.36 -0.75
N PRO A 69 -3.36 11.11 -0.46
CA PRO A 69 -3.31 12.17 0.55
C PRO A 69 -3.10 11.64 1.97
N LEU A 70 -3.53 10.40 2.27
CA LEU A 70 -3.27 9.76 3.56
C LEU A 70 -1.77 9.55 3.76
N ILE A 71 -1.09 8.97 2.77
CA ILE A 71 0.36 8.76 2.80
C ILE A 71 1.10 10.11 2.87
N ALA A 72 0.62 11.13 2.16
CA ALA A 72 1.23 12.46 2.22
C ALA A 72 1.13 13.08 3.62
N SER A 73 0.00 12.91 4.31
CA SER A 73 -0.19 13.40 5.69
C SER A 73 0.62 12.65 6.75
N ALA A 74 1.12 11.46 6.42
CA ALA A 74 1.95 10.66 7.33
C ALA A 74 3.39 11.14 7.40
N ARG A 75 3.86 11.87 6.37
CA ARG A 75 5.21 12.41 6.30
C ARG A 75 5.37 13.54 7.31
N ARG A 76 6.41 13.49 8.14
CA ARG A 76 6.73 14.52 9.16
C ARG A 76 8.07 15.16 8.89
#